data_AF-A0A9D1LET6-F1
#
_entry.id   AF-A0A9D1LET6-F1
#
_cell.length_a   1.000
_cell.length_b   1.000
_cell.length_c   1.000
_cell.angle_alpha   90.00
_cell.angle_beta   90.00
_cell.angle_gamma   90.00
#
_symmetry.space_group_name_H-M   'P 1'
#
loop_
_entity.id
_entity.type
_entity.pdbx_description
1 polymer ?
#
loop_
_entity_poly.entity_id
_entity_poly.type
_entity_poly.pdbx_seq_one_letter_code
_entity_poly.pdbx_strand_id
1 'polypeptide(L)'
;MIGYIQAWALLAQARREPGNLSVQNEIQHFLTEHKTEYLSERVRTDWLLINAPQWNAINQWKKFNSQRNLLQWNKFDPSIVCWDLYHRLSNRKNVSKTLANEALEIINSPQYKGNGVCRKVADTLIEKVPSTAFTRLVILIQQGRISEARTVLNTLIKKKRLPAQASRLAFNNPSRWYRNYRHKLKKQNKFVRLIAAYRLTSVNMDWATQVADSLHGKLTKDERGALWGRLGYVAAIGHQPKALKWYEKAGKTVCVGPYSALPNDCIEWRARAALRIQDWKKLNHFISAMPATLASKENWRYWRARALAETGHQLEAKKYWQKIPSVRTFYGKLAAEALGKPFYYSSNETVEATQEAIDSMNTNPALLRAKAFYRMGLFVEGNREWQWAIRSMPADKLLAAAQWAQDESLLHRSVNTAIKVAERYRLEHDLLYPRPFEDEIEQYSEKAKIDANWVYGLMRQESRFIAVAQSNVGANGLMQIMPGTAKWIAKQLEITDFVPEKIYEIETNIYFGTTYLRSLLNRLDNKMILATAGYNAGPNRASRWQQSLPQITEGAIFIETIPFTETRNYVQNVLANTIEYAYGQGQTISSFHRWLGQIDPQADTTTDEKI
;
A
#
# COMPACT_ATOMS: atom_id res chain seq x y z
N MET A 1 -1.13 -22.39 -23.94
CA MET A 1 0.06 -21.52 -24.05
C MET A 1 0.24 -20.89 -25.43
N ILE A 2 -0.12 -21.58 -26.54
CA ILE A 2 0.03 -21.07 -27.92
C ILE A 2 -0.49 -19.63 -28.11
N GLY A 3 -1.70 -19.31 -27.62
CA GLY A 3 -2.26 -17.95 -27.73
C GLY A 3 -1.40 -16.85 -27.10
N TYR A 4 -0.61 -17.12 -26.06
CA TYR A 4 0.32 -16.14 -25.50
C TYR A 4 1.52 -15.89 -26.42
N ILE A 5 2.05 -16.93 -27.06
CA ILE A 5 3.16 -16.83 -28.00
C ILE A 5 2.73 -16.01 -29.22
N GLN A 6 1.55 -16.32 -29.76
CA GLN A 6 0.95 -15.57 -30.87
C GLN A 6 0.69 -14.11 -30.48
N ALA A 7 0.11 -13.86 -29.30
CA ALA A 7 -0.10 -12.51 -28.78
C ALA A 7 1.21 -11.71 -28.71
N TRP A 8 2.30 -12.31 -28.21
CA TRP A 8 3.60 -11.65 -28.13
C TRP A 8 4.21 -11.36 -29.51
N ALA A 9 4.09 -12.29 -30.45
CA ALA A 9 4.56 -12.10 -31.82
C ALA A 9 3.81 -10.96 -32.53
N LEU A 10 2.47 -10.96 -32.47
CA LEU A 10 1.63 -9.92 -33.05
C LEU A 10 1.92 -8.54 -32.45
N LEU A 11 2.04 -8.45 -31.12
CA LEU A 11 2.36 -7.19 -30.45
C LEU A 11 3.79 -6.71 -30.77
N ALA A 12 4.74 -7.61 -30.96
CA ALA A 12 6.09 -7.25 -31.38
C ALA A 12 6.10 -6.70 -32.81
N GLN A 13 5.35 -7.31 -33.73
CA GLN A 13 5.18 -6.82 -35.10
C GLN A 13 4.48 -5.46 -35.12
N ALA A 14 3.38 -5.29 -34.39
CA ALA A 14 2.65 -4.02 -34.30
C ALA A 14 3.50 -2.88 -33.71
N ARG A 15 4.46 -3.18 -32.82
CA ARG A 15 5.41 -2.16 -32.34
C ARG A 15 6.40 -1.71 -33.43
N ARG A 16 6.80 -2.60 -34.32
CA ARG A 16 7.71 -2.28 -35.44
C ARG A 16 6.95 -1.54 -36.55
N GLU A 17 5.72 -1.97 -36.82
CA GLU A 17 4.92 -1.50 -37.95
C GLU A 17 3.48 -1.12 -37.52
N PRO A 18 3.30 -0.06 -36.69
CA PRO A 18 2.00 0.27 -36.12
C PRO A 18 0.93 0.64 -37.15
N GLY A 19 1.32 1.08 -38.35
CA GLY A 19 0.40 1.41 -39.44
C GLY A 19 0.09 0.29 -40.43
N ASN A 20 0.72 -0.90 -40.31
CA ASN A 20 0.56 -1.98 -41.28
C ASN A 20 -0.83 -2.62 -41.16
N LEU A 21 -1.68 -2.46 -42.19
CA LEU A 21 -3.05 -2.95 -42.19
C LEU A 21 -3.17 -4.47 -42.02
N SER A 22 -2.22 -5.26 -42.55
CA SER A 22 -2.21 -6.72 -42.36
C SER A 22 -2.08 -7.06 -40.88
N VAL A 23 -1.09 -6.46 -40.21
CA VAL A 23 -0.85 -6.67 -38.78
C VAL A 23 -2.04 -6.21 -37.94
N GLN A 24 -2.67 -5.08 -38.30
CA GLN A 24 -3.88 -4.61 -37.60
C GLN A 24 -5.05 -5.60 -37.75
N ASN A 25 -5.24 -6.17 -38.95
CA ASN A 25 -6.28 -7.14 -39.23
C ASN A 25 -6.04 -8.46 -38.48
N GLU A 26 -4.80 -8.94 -38.43
CA GLU A 26 -4.42 -10.13 -37.67
C GLU A 26 -4.67 -9.95 -36.16
N ILE A 27 -4.34 -8.78 -35.60
CA ILE A 27 -4.68 -8.47 -34.20
C ILE A 27 -6.19 -8.45 -33.99
N GLN A 28 -6.96 -7.85 -34.90
CA GLN A 28 -8.41 -7.81 -34.78
C GLN A 28 -9.03 -9.22 -34.86
N HIS A 29 -8.47 -10.10 -35.70
CA HIS A 29 -8.84 -11.51 -35.76
C HIS A 29 -8.56 -12.22 -34.44
N PHE A 30 -7.32 -12.10 -33.93
CA PHE A 30 -6.91 -12.65 -32.63
C PHE A 30 -7.83 -12.20 -31.48
N LEU A 31 -8.17 -10.90 -31.43
CA LEU A 31 -9.07 -10.35 -30.43
C LEU A 31 -10.50 -10.93 -30.52
N THR A 32 -10.93 -11.33 -31.71
CA THR A 32 -12.24 -11.94 -31.97
C THR A 32 -12.25 -13.40 -31.55
N GLU A 33 -11.20 -14.15 -31.88
CA GLU A 33 -11.01 -15.55 -31.47
C GLU A 33 -10.97 -15.68 -29.94
N HIS A 34 -10.23 -14.79 -29.26
CA HIS A 34 -10.04 -14.82 -27.82
C HIS A 34 -10.99 -13.89 -27.03
N LYS A 35 -12.16 -13.53 -27.59
CA LYS A 35 -13.03 -12.46 -27.07
C LYS A 35 -13.45 -12.60 -25.60
N THR A 36 -13.53 -13.82 -25.06
CA THR A 36 -13.92 -14.12 -23.67
C THR A 36 -12.71 -14.30 -22.74
N GLU A 37 -11.50 -14.31 -23.28
CA GLU A 37 -10.27 -14.63 -22.57
C GLU A 37 -9.51 -13.37 -22.14
N TYR A 38 -8.70 -13.51 -21.08
CA TYR A 38 -7.80 -12.46 -20.62
C TYR A 38 -6.77 -12.06 -21.69
N LEU A 39 -6.43 -12.98 -22.61
CA LEU A 39 -5.57 -12.69 -23.76
C LEU A 39 -6.08 -11.50 -24.58
N SER A 40 -7.39 -11.42 -24.83
CA SER A 40 -7.95 -10.28 -25.57
C SER A 40 -7.84 -8.97 -24.79
N GLU A 41 -8.02 -9.00 -23.46
CA GLU A 41 -7.84 -7.85 -22.58
C GLU A 41 -6.40 -7.33 -22.65
N ARG A 42 -5.41 -8.24 -22.53
CA ARG A 42 -3.98 -7.91 -22.62
C ARG A 42 -3.60 -7.36 -23.99
N VAL A 43 -3.94 -8.06 -25.07
CA VAL A 43 -3.57 -7.66 -26.43
C VAL A 43 -4.22 -6.34 -26.80
N ARG A 44 -5.50 -6.15 -26.47
CA ARG A 44 -6.21 -4.89 -26.75
C ARG A 44 -5.60 -3.71 -26.00
N THR A 45 -5.16 -3.92 -24.76
CA THR A 45 -4.47 -2.88 -23.95
C THR A 45 -3.18 -2.44 -24.62
N ASP A 46 -2.30 -3.39 -24.98
CA ASP A 46 -1.03 -3.07 -25.60
C ASP A 46 -1.22 -2.46 -27.00
N TRP A 47 -2.16 -3.00 -27.78
CA TRP A 47 -2.48 -2.51 -29.12
C TRP A 47 -3.01 -1.07 -29.11
N LEU A 48 -3.88 -0.73 -28.14
CA LEU A 48 -4.30 0.65 -27.90
C LEU A 48 -3.12 1.57 -27.64
N LEU A 49 -2.19 1.16 -26.77
CA LEU A 49 -1.03 1.98 -26.39
C LEU A 49 -0.02 2.15 -27.52
N ILE A 50 0.16 1.13 -28.36
CA ILE A 50 1.00 1.17 -29.56
C ILE A 50 0.44 2.19 -30.56
N ASN A 51 -0.88 2.18 -30.81
CA ASN A 51 -1.51 3.02 -31.83
C ASN A 51 -1.91 4.43 -31.35
N ALA A 52 -1.99 4.66 -30.05
CA ALA A 52 -2.41 5.94 -29.47
C ALA A 52 -1.66 7.17 -30.05
N PRO A 53 -0.32 7.17 -30.22
CA PRO A 53 0.38 8.30 -30.83
C PRO A 53 -0.14 8.65 -32.23
N GLN A 54 -0.29 7.64 -33.08
CA GLN A 54 -0.73 7.81 -34.46
C GLN A 54 -2.19 8.27 -34.52
N TRP A 55 -3.11 7.57 -33.83
CA TRP A 55 -4.53 7.95 -33.81
C TRP A 55 -4.78 9.33 -33.23
N ASN A 56 -3.96 9.79 -32.28
CA ASN A 56 -4.02 11.17 -31.82
C ASN A 56 -3.57 12.16 -32.91
N ALA A 57 -2.47 11.88 -33.61
CA ALA A 57 -1.91 12.77 -34.63
C ALA A 57 -2.85 12.98 -35.83
N ILE A 58 -3.57 11.93 -36.24
CA ILE A 58 -4.49 11.97 -37.39
C ILE A 58 -5.96 12.20 -36.99
N ASN A 59 -6.21 12.64 -35.75
CA ASN A 59 -7.56 12.91 -35.21
C ASN A 59 -8.56 11.73 -35.30
N GLN A 60 -8.07 10.50 -35.15
CA GLN A 60 -8.87 9.26 -35.17
C GLN A 60 -9.13 8.72 -33.75
N TRP A 61 -9.30 9.59 -32.75
CA TRP A 61 -9.49 9.18 -31.35
C TRP A 61 -10.75 8.36 -31.09
N LYS A 62 -11.74 8.43 -32.00
CA LYS A 62 -12.90 7.53 -31.98
C LYS A 62 -12.48 6.04 -32.01
N LYS A 63 -11.41 5.68 -32.73
CA LYS A 63 -10.85 4.31 -32.76
C LYS A 63 -10.24 3.91 -31.42
N PHE A 64 -9.53 4.84 -30.77
CA PHE A 64 -9.00 4.61 -29.42
C PHE A 64 -10.13 4.35 -28.43
N ASN A 65 -11.16 5.21 -28.44
CA ASN A 65 -12.29 5.08 -27.52
C ASN A 65 -13.13 3.83 -27.78
N SER A 66 -13.35 3.44 -29.05
CA SER A 66 -14.10 2.21 -29.35
C SER A 66 -13.41 0.99 -28.77
N GLN A 67 -12.09 0.88 -28.93
CA GLN A 67 -11.31 -0.23 -28.38
C GLN A 67 -11.20 -0.16 -26.86
N ARG A 68 -11.00 1.04 -26.27
CA ARG A 68 -10.96 1.21 -24.81
C ARG A 68 -12.27 0.79 -24.15
N ASN A 69 -13.42 1.05 -24.78
CA ASN A 69 -14.73 0.69 -24.24
C ASN A 69 -14.98 -0.82 -24.20
N LEU A 70 -14.21 -1.61 -24.98
CA LEU A 70 -14.27 -3.07 -24.95
C LEU A 70 -13.39 -3.68 -23.84
N LEU A 71 -12.53 -2.89 -23.19
CA LEU A 71 -11.74 -3.36 -22.04
C LEU A 71 -12.60 -3.43 -20.77
N GLN A 72 -12.48 -4.53 -20.05
CA GLN A 72 -13.19 -4.72 -18.77
C GLN A 72 -12.35 -4.25 -17.59
N TRP A 73 -11.06 -4.57 -17.59
CA TRP A 73 -10.17 -4.45 -16.44
C TRP A 73 -9.15 -3.32 -16.63
N ASN A 74 -8.52 -3.27 -17.80
CA ASN A 74 -7.42 -2.35 -18.12
C ASN A 74 -7.92 -1.02 -18.70
N LYS A 75 -9.24 -0.77 -18.75
CA LYS A 75 -9.81 0.51 -19.26
C LYS A 75 -9.33 1.75 -18.49
N PHE A 76 -8.84 1.55 -17.27
CA PHE A 76 -8.25 2.55 -16.38
C PHE A 76 -6.73 2.39 -16.21
N ASP A 77 -6.07 1.62 -17.09
CA ASP A 77 -4.61 1.55 -17.13
C ASP A 77 -4.02 2.98 -17.12
N PRO A 78 -2.99 3.25 -16.30
CA PRO A 78 -2.44 4.59 -16.15
C PRO A 78 -2.03 5.24 -17.47
N SER A 79 -1.47 4.47 -18.41
CA SER A 79 -1.04 4.97 -19.72
C SER A 79 -2.24 5.26 -20.63
N ILE A 80 -3.28 4.42 -20.60
CA ILE A 80 -4.53 4.65 -21.34
C ILE A 80 -5.21 5.94 -20.87
N VAL A 81 -5.36 6.11 -19.55
CA VAL A 81 -5.97 7.30 -18.96
C VAL A 81 -5.18 8.56 -19.32
N CYS A 82 -3.85 8.51 -19.24
CA CYS A 82 -3.02 9.67 -19.59
C CYS A 82 -3.02 9.97 -21.10
N TRP A 83 -3.18 8.97 -21.96
CA TRP A 83 -3.34 9.21 -23.40
C TRP A 83 -4.65 9.94 -23.71
N ASP A 84 -5.76 9.51 -23.10
CA ASP A 84 -7.05 10.17 -23.25
C ASP A 84 -7.02 11.61 -22.72
N LEU A 85 -6.39 11.81 -21.56
CA LEU A 85 -6.21 13.14 -20.99
C LEU A 85 -5.31 14.03 -21.86
N TYR A 86 -4.22 13.47 -22.41
CA TYR A 86 -3.33 14.19 -23.33
C TYR A 86 -4.09 14.63 -24.57
N HIS A 87 -4.86 13.73 -25.20
CA HIS A 87 -5.70 14.04 -26.36
C HIS A 87 -6.69 15.18 -26.07
N ARG A 88 -7.41 15.10 -24.94
CA ARG A 88 -8.39 16.12 -24.51
C ARG A 88 -7.74 17.50 -24.28
N LEU A 89 -6.49 17.53 -23.81
CA LEU A 89 -5.74 18.78 -23.59
C LEU A 89 -5.13 19.33 -24.88
N SER A 90 -4.50 18.49 -25.70
CA SER A 90 -3.76 18.92 -26.89
C SER A 90 -4.68 19.51 -27.95
N ASN A 91 -5.86 18.92 -28.16
CA ASN A 91 -6.79 19.32 -29.23
C ASN A 91 -7.70 20.49 -28.89
N ARG A 92 -7.65 21.00 -27.65
CA ARG A 92 -8.43 22.18 -27.24
C ARG A 92 -7.55 23.42 -27.25
N LYS A 93 -8.01 24.50 -27.88
CA LYS A 93 -7.33 25.81 -27.80
C LYS A 93 -7.31 26.33 -26.35
N ASN A 94 -8.45 26.25 -25.67
CA ASN A 94 -8.63 26.68 -24.28
C ASN A 94 -8.97 25.50 -23.37
N VAL A 95 -8.33 25.42 -22.20
CA VAL A 95 -8.56 24.38 -21.19
C VAL A 95 -9.40 24.96 -20.05
N SER A 96 -10.54 24.34 -19.74
CA SER A 96 -11.40 24.78 -18.64
C SER A 96 -10.73 24.52 -17.29
N LYS A 97 -11.11 25.28 -16.26
CA LYS A 97 -10.63 25.09 -14.89
C LYS A 97 -10.92 23.67 -14.37
N THR A 98 -12.08 23.12 -14.70
CA THR A 98 -12.46 21.74 -14.33
C THR A 98 -11.52 20.71 -14.93
N LEU A 99 -11.26 20.79 -16.25
CA LEU A 99 -10.34 19.86 -16.92
C LEU A 99 -8.89 20.03 -16.41
N ALA A 100 -8.47 21.25 -16.12
CA ALA A 100 -7.15 21.51 -15.56
C ALA A 100 -6.98 20.87 -14.16
N ASN A 101 -8.00 20.96 -13.32
CA ASN A 101 -8.01 20.37 -11.98
C ASN A 101 -8.05 18.83 -12.05
N GLU A 102 -8.91 18.26 -12.89
CA GLU A 102 -8.97 16.81 -13.16
C GLU A 102 -7.60 16.30 -13.62
N ALA A 103 -6.99 16.99 -14.61
CA ALA A 103 -5.70 16.62 -15.14
C ALA A 103 -4.62 16.65 -14.06
N LEU A 104 -4.60 17.71 -13.25
CA LEU A 104 -3.64 17.93 -12.18
C LEU A 104 -3.77 16.87 -11.07
N GLU A 105 -4.99 16.50 -10.69
CA GLU A 105 -5.26 15.44 -9.72
C GLU A 105 -4.71 14.09 -10.21
N ILE A 106 -5.02 13.73 -11.46
CA ILE A 106 -4.57 12.47 -12.09
C ILE A 106 -3.03 12.41 -12.14
N ILE A 107 -2.36 13.39 -12.75
CA ILE A 107 -0.89 13.35 -12.93
C ILE A 107 -0.10 13.45 -11.62
N ASN A 108 -0.75 13.92 -10.54
CA ASN A 108 -0.17 13.98 -9.21
C ASN A 108 -0.46 12.72 -8.38
N SER A 109 -1.40 11.86 -8.76
CA SER A 109 -1.65 10.62 -8.02
C SER A 109 -0.44 9.67 -8.10
N PRO A 110 -0.07 8.99 -7.00
CA PRO A 110 1.07 8.06 -6.97
C PRO A 110 1.03 6.98 -8.05
N GLN A 111 -0.15 6.51 -8.45
CA GLN A 111 -0.33 5.46 -9.45
C GLN A 111 0.15 5.85 -10.87
N TYR A 112 0.32 7.15 -11.14
CA TYR A 112 0.81 7.68 -12.41
C TYR A 112 2.29 8.10 -12.35
N LYS A 113 2.99 7.82 -11.24
CA LYS A 113 4.41 8.14 -11.06
C LYS A 113 5.25 7.44 -12.12
N GLY A 114 6.18 8.18 -12.73
CA GLY A 114 7.10 7.63 -13.73
C GLY A 114 6.49 7.38 -15.11
N ASN A 115 5.17 7.52 -15.27
CA ASN A 115 4.51 7.29 -16.56
C ASN A 115 4.89 8.36 -17.60
N GLY A 116 5.44 7.93 -18.73
CA GLY A 116 5.92 8.81 -19.79
C GLY A 116 4.81 9.61 -20.48
N VAL A 117 3.61 9.05 -20.63
CA VAL A 117 2.46 9.73 -21.23
C VAL A 117 1.92 10.80 -20.29
N CYS A 118 1.82 10.51 -18.98
CA CYS A 118 1.41 11.49 -17.99
C CYS A 118 2.40 12.66 -17.86
N ARG A 119 3.68 12.46 -18.21
CA ARG A 119 4.64 13.56 -18.34
C ARG A 119 4.26 14.50 -19.48
N LYS A 120 3.86 13.96 -20.65
CA LYS A 120 3.33 14.77 -21.76
C LYS A 120 2.09 15.55 -21.35
N VAL A 121 1.16 14.91 -20.63
CA VAL A 121 -0.01 15.59 -20.04
C VAL A 121 0.42 16.77 -19.17
N ALA A 122 1.38 16.56 -18.27
CA ALA A 122 1.87 17.59 -17.37
C ALA A 122 2.47 18.78 -18.12
N ASP A 123 3.30 18.52 -19.13
CA ASP A 123 3.94 19.55 -19.94
C ASP A 123 2.90 20.38 -20.71
N THR A 124 1.96 19.71 -21.39
CA THR A 124 0.84 20.37 -22.10
C THR A 124 -0.06 21.17 -21.16
N LEU A 125 -0.34 20.64 -19.96
CA LEU A 125 -1.16 21.33 -18.96
C LEU A 125 -0.47 22.61 -18.47
N ILE A 126 0.83 22.55 -18.18
CA ILE A 126 1.62 23.72 -17.75
C ILE A 126 1.75 24.77 -18.87
N GLU A 127 1.79 24.31 -20.12
CA GLU A 127 1.80 25.21 -21.27
C GLU A 127 0.48 25.98 -21.40
N LYS A 128 -0.64 25.26 -21.41
CA LYS A 128 -1.98 25.83 -21.63
C LYS A 128 -2.57 26.51 -20.39
N VAL A 129 -2.19 26.06 -19.19
CA VAL A 129 -2.68 26.58 -17.90
C VAL A 129 -1.48 26.82 -16.95
N PRO A 130 -0.67 27.88 -17.18
CA PRO A 130 0.57 28.10 -16.43
C PRO A 130 0.42 28.25 -14.90
N SER A 131 -0.77 28.59 -14.42
CA SER A 131 -1.07 28.70 -12.98
C SER A 131 -0.97 27.36 -12.23
N THR A 132 -1.09 26.23 -12.92
CA THR A 132 -0.97 24.89 -12.33
C THR A 132 0.47 24.49 -11.98
N ALA A 133 1.46 25.13 -12.60
CA ALA A 133 2.85 24.72 -12.53
C ALA A 133 3.44 24.80 -11.12
N PHE A 134 3.18 25.89 -10.39
CA PHE A 134 3.71 26.03 -9.03
C PHE A 134 3.07 25.03 -8.06
N THR A 135 1.76 24.79 -8.20
CA THR A 135 1.06 23.74 -7.46
C THR A 135 1.71 22.38 -7.68
N ARG A 136 1.89 22.00 -8.95
CA ARG A 136 2.54 20.73 -9.29
C ARG A 136 3.96 20.64 -8.73
N LEU A 137 4.77 21.70 -8.84
CA LEU A 137 6.11 21.74 -8.26
C LEU A 137 6.09 21.37 -6.77
N VAL A 138 5.21 22.00 -5.99
CA VAL A 138 5.13 21.81 -4.54
C VAL A 138 4.59 20.43 -4.17
N ILE A 139 3.62 19.89 -4.90
CA ILE A 139 3.12 18.53 -4.69
C ILE A 139 4.20 17.49 -4.99
N LEU A 140 4.95 17.65 -6.09
CA LEU A 140 6.04 16.75 -6.46
C LEU A 140 7.17 16.75 -5.41
N ILE A 141 7.49 17.91 -4.82
CA ILE A 141 8.45 18.01 -3.70
C ILE A 141 7.99 17.14 -2.52
N GLN A 142 6.72 17.25 -2.12
CA GLN A 142 6.17 16.51 -0.98
C GLN A 142 6.12 15.00 -1.21
N GLN A 143 5.92 14.57 -2.46
CA GLN A 143 5.93 13.17 -2.87
C GLN A 143 7.34 12.60 -3.13
N GLY A 144 8.39 13.40 -2.94
CA GLY A 144 9.77 12.98 -3.20
C GLY A 144 10.09 12.80 -4.69
N ARG A 145 9.24 13.26 -5.61
CA ARG A 145 9.43 13.20 -7.07
C ARG A 145 10.37 14.32 -7.54
N ILE A 146 11.57 14.36 -6.97
CA ILE A 146 12.50 15.50 -7.08
C ILE A 146 12.98 15.74 -8.52
N SER A 147 13.19 14.68 -9.31
CA SER A 147 13.56 14.82 -10.72
C SER A 147 12.47 15.54 -11.53
N GLU A 148 11.21 15.10 -11.41
CA GLU A 148 10.07 15.74 -12.08
C GLU A 148 9.84 17.17 -11.57
N ALA A 149 9.96 17.38 -10.25
CA ALA A 149 9.86 18.71 -9.65
C ALA A 149 10.92 19.67 -10.21
N ARG A 150 12.14 19.19 -10.45
CA ARG A 150 13.23 19.98 -11.05
C ARG A 150 12.88 20.41 -12.48
N THR A 151 12.26 19.54 -13.27
CA THR A 151 11.78 19.90 -14.62
C THR A 151 10.76 21.03 -14.56
N VAL A 152 9.76 20.93 -13.69
CA VAL A 152 8.74 21.98 -13.51
C VAL A 152 9.35 23.30 -13.01
N LEU A 153 10.29 23.22 -12.07
CA LEU A 153 11.05 24.38 -11.58
C LEU A 153 11.78 25.10 -12.72
N ASN A 154 12.49 24.36 -13.57
CA ASN A 154 13.22 24.92 -14.69
C ASN A 154 12.28 25.60 -15.70
N THR A 155 11.10 25.01 -15.95
CA THR A 155 10.06 25.64 -16.79
C THR A 155 9.57 26.96 -16.20
N LEU A 156 9.30 27.02 -14.89
CA LEU A 156 8.91 28.24 -14.19
C LEU A 156 9.99 29.33 -14.27
N ILE A 157 11.26 28.95 -14.11
CA ILE A 157 12.40 29.87 -14.23
C ILE A 157 12.55 30.38 -15.68
N LYS A 158 12.51 29.48 -16.67
CA LYS A 158 12.61 29.83 -18.10
C LYS A 158 11.51 30.80 -18.51
N LYS A 159 10.29 30.61 -18.00
CA LYS A 159 9.14 31.51 -18.21
C LYS A 159 9.15 32.77 -17.31
N LYS A 160 10.27 33.06 -16.62
CA LYS A 160 10.45 34.20 -15.70
C LYS A 160 9.39 34.31 -14.59
N ARG A 161 8.77 33.19 -14.21
CA ARG A 161 7.77 33.12 -13.12
C ARG A 161 8.41 32.99 -11.74
N LEU A 162 9.68 32.65 -11.67
CA LEU A 162 10.45 32.50 -10.43
C LEU A 162 11.87 33.07 -10.58
N PRO A 163 12.45 33.69 -9.54
CA PRO A 163 13.83 34.16 -9.57
C PRO A 163 14.82 32.99 -9.63
N ALA A 164 15.62 32.93 -10.70
CA ALA A 164 16.40 31.75 -11.06
C ALA A 164 17.36 31.27 -9.94
N GLN A 165 18.26 32.13 -9.48
CA GLN A 165 19.32 31.76 -8.52
C GLN A 165 18.72 31.35 -7.16
N ALA A 166 17.83 32.19 -6.61
CA ALA A 166 17.22 31.94 -5.31
C ALA A 166 16.36 30.67 -5.31
N SER A 167 15.55 30.45 -6.35
CA SER A 167 14.71 29.25 -6.44
C SER A 167 15.52 27.97 -6.63
N ARG A 168 16.60 27.99 -7.45
CA ARG A 168 17.50 26.82 -7.59
C ARG A 168 18.19 26.49 -6.28
N LEU A 169 18.65 27.51 -5.53
CA LEU A 169 19.30 27.29 -4.24
C LEU A 169 18.32 26.73 -3.20
N ALA A 170 17.12 27.32 -3.07
CA ALA A 170 16.07 26.83 -2.19
C ALA A 170 15.66 25.38 -2.50
N PHE A 171 15.62 25.01 -3.78
CA PHE A 171 15.23 23.68 -4.22
C PHE A 171 16.33 22.63 -4.03
N ASN A 172 17.52 22.88 -4.59
CA ASN A 172 18.61 21.89 -4.63
C ASN A 172 19.38 21.80 -3.32
N ASN A 173 19.58 22.92 -2.61
CA ASN A 173 20.32 22.96 -1.35
C ASN A 173 19.58 23.84 -0.32
N PRO A 174 18.43 23.35 0.18
CA PRO A 174 17.59 24.11 1.11
C PRO A 174 18.34 24.52 2.39
N SER A 175 19.27 23.70 2.88
CA SER A 175 20.12 24.00 4.04
C SER A 175 21.02 25.21 3.81
N ARG A 176 21.69 25.28 2.66
CA ARG A 176 22.52 26.44 2.29
C ARG A 176 21.65 27.67 2.05
N TRP A 177 20.51 27.51 1.38
CA TRP A 177 19.55 28.61 1.20
C TRP A 177 19.15 29.21 2.56
N TYR A 178 18.72 28.36 3.51
CA TYR A 178 18.30 28.82 4.82
C TYR A 178 19.45 29.52 5.56
N ARG A 179 20.65 28.94 5.61
CA ARG A 179 21.81 29.58 6.27
C ARG A 179 22.13 30.96 5.70
N ASN A 180 22.05 31.14 4.38
CA ASN A 180 22.30 32.42 3.71
C ASN A 180 21.22 33.47 4.02
N TYR A 181 19.97 33.05 4.18
CA TYR A 181 18.82 33.97 4.25
C TYR A 181 18.07 33.99 5.59
N ARG A 182 18.49 33.23 6.61
CA ARG A 182 17.79 33.10 7.91
C ARG A 182 17.47 34.44 8.60
N HIS A 183 18.36 35.43 8.49
CA HIS A 183 18.15 36.77 9.05
C HIS A 183 17.38 37.74 8.13
N LYS A 184 17.08 37.32 6.89
CA LYS A 184 16.41 38.13 5.85
C LYS A 184 15.27 37.38 5.17
N LEU A 185 14.67 36.38 5.83
CA LEU A 185 13.62 35.53 5.25
C LEU A 185 12.44 36.36 4.72
N LYS A 186 11.97 37.36 5.48
CA LYS A 186 10.84 38.22 5.08
C LYS A 186 11.09 39.00 3.79
N LYS A 187 12.36 39.28 3.45
CA LYS A 187 12.78 39.97 2.20
C LYS A 187 12.80 39.03 0.99
N GLN A 188 12.74 37.71 1.17
CA GLN A 188 12.75 36.75 0.08
C GLN A 188 11.39 36.64 -0.62
N ASN A 189 11.38 36.29 -1.90
CA ASN A 189 10.16 36.03 -2.65
C ASN A 189 9.29 34.95 -1.96
N LYS A 190 7.96 35.15 -1.94
CA LYS A 190 7.00 34.24 -1.29
C LYS A 190 7.13 32.79 -1.80
N PHE A 191 7.22 32.60 -3.11
CA PHE A 191 7.29 31.28 -3.72
C PHE A 191 8.64 30.58 -3.47
N VAL A 192 9.74 31.35 -3.43
CA VAL A 192 11.06 30.82 -3.02
C VAL A 192 11.00 30.30 -1.58
N ARG A 193 10.40 31.07 -0.67
CA ARG A 193 10.18 30.65 0.72
C ARG A 193 9.31 29.39 0.82
N LEU A 194 8.24 29.29 0.03
CA LEU A 194 7.42 28.08 -0.03
C LEU A 194 8.23 26.87 -0.51
N ILE A 195 8.99 27.00 -1.60
CA ILE A 195 9.89 25.93 -2.08
C ILE A 195 10.85 25.50 -0.97
N ALA A 196 11.50 26.45 -0.31
CA ALA A 196 12.42 26.18 0.79
C ALA A 196 11.72 25.48 1.96
N ALA A 197 10.57 25.97 2.42
CA ALA A 197 9.83 25.38 3.54
C ALA A 197 9.46 23.92 3.25
N TYR A 198 8.90 23.62 2.07
CA TYR A 198 8.57 22.25 1.69
C TYR A 198 9.80 21.35 1.54
N ARG A 199 10.89 21.83 0.93
CA ARG A 199 12.15 21.06 0.80
C ARG A 199 12.85 20.81 2.13
N LEU A 200 12.75 21.75 3.07
CA LEU A 200 13.33 21.62 4.40
C LEU A 200 12.59 20.57 5.24
N THR A 201 11.33 20.23 4.95
CA THR A 201 10.61 19.22 5.74
C THR A 201 11.30 17.86 5.77
N SER A 202 12.05 17.49 4.73
CA SER A 202 12.82 16.23 4.69
C SER A 202 14.26 16.38 5.16
N VAL A 203 14.66 17.55 5.65
CA VAL A 203 16.07 17.90 5.94
C VAL A 203 16.22 18.40 7.37
N ASN A 204 15.46 19.43 7.75
CA ASN A 204 15.46 20.00 9.09
C ASN A 204 14.09 20.66 9.36
N MET A 205 13.31 20.04 10.25
CA MET A 205 11.95 20.49 10.55
C MET A 205 11.93 21.85 11.26
N ASP A 206 12.89 22.16 12.14
CA ASP A 206 12.93 23.46 12.81
C ASP A 206 13.19 24.60 11.80
N TRP A 207 14.09 24.40 10.84
CA TRP A 207 14.31 25.37 9.76
C TRP A 207 13.09 25.50 8.85
N ALA A 208 12.43 24.39 8.50
CA ALA A 208 11.18 24.43 7.74
C ALA A 208 10.12 25.28 8.47
N THR A 209 10.00 25.11 9.79
CA THR A 209 9.07 25.81 10.66
C THR A 209 9.37 27.31 10.70
N GLN A 210 10.64 27.71 10.84
CA GLN A 210 11.02 29.12 10.82
C GLN A 210 10.74 29.79 9.47
N VAL A 211 10.97 29.10 8.36
CA VAL A 211 10.61 29.61 7.03
C VAL A 211 9.09 29.72 6.89
N ALA A 212 8.33 28.75 7.37
CA ALA A 212 6.86 28.78 7.38
C ALA A 212 6.31 29.94 8.23
N ASP A 213 6.87 30.18 9.42
CA ASP A 213 6.50 31.31 10.27
C ASP A 213 6.81 32.65 9.59
N SER A 214 7.89 32.75 8.81
CA SER A 214 8.22 33.96 8.02
C SER A 214 7.18 34.29 6.93
N LEU A 215 6.31 33.35 6.58
CA LEU A 215 5.22 33.50 5.62
C LEU A 215 3.90 33.94 6.26
N HIS A 216 3.87 34.13 7.59
CA HIS A 216 2.68 34.63 8.30
C HIS A 216 2.13 35.93 7.66
N GLY A 217 0.81 36.00 7.51
CA GLY A 217 0.11 37.12 6.86
C GLY A 217 0.28 37.23 5.34
N LYS A 218 1.12 36.39 4.70
CA LYS A 218 1.32 36.35 3.24
C LYS A 218 0.63 35.15 2.56
N LEU A 219 0.12 34.21 3.36
CA LEU A 219 -0.57 33.02 2.89
C LEU A 219 -2.09 33.22 2.95
N THR A 220 -2.80 32.72 1.94
CA THR A 220 -4.25 32.52 2.04
C THR A 220 -4.56 31.45 3.10
N LYS A 221 -5.84 31.34 3.49
CA LYS A 221 -6.29 30.29 4.42
C LYS A 221 -5.91 28.89 3.91
N ASP A 222 -6.08 28.63 2.61
CA ASP A 222 -5.77 27.34 2.00
C ASP A 222 -4.27 27.08 1.88
N GLU A 223 -3.47 28.09 1.52
CA GLU A 223 -2.01 27.94 1.48
C GLU A 223 -1.43 27.66 2.88
N ARG A 224 -1.96 28.34 3.90
CA ARG A 224 -1.60 28.07 5.30
C ARG A 224 -2.02 26.67 5.72
N GLY A 225 -3.23 26.24 5.34
CA GLY A 225 -3.78 24.92 5.58
C GLY A 225 -2.91 23.80 5.01
N ALA A 226 -2.47 23.96 3.76
CA ALA A 226 -1.59 23.01 3.07
C ALA A 226 -0.16 22.99 3.65
N LEU A 227 0.44 24.16 3.94
CA LEU A 227 1.80 24.23 4.46
C LEU A 227 1.90 23.64 5.87
N TRP A 228 1.11 24.15 6.80
CA TRP A 228 1.14 23.68 8.19
C TRP A 228 0.57 22.27 8.34
N GLY A 229 -0.39 21.89 7.51
CA GLY A 229 -0.84 20.50 7.41
C GLY A 229 0.31 19.57 7.01
N ARG A 230 1.14 19.95 6.04
CA ARG A 230 2.33 19.17 5.66
C ARG A 230 3.38 19.13 6.78
N LEU A 231 3.65 20.24 7.46
CA LEU A 231 4.59 20.23 8.59
C LEU A 231 4.09 19.31 9.71
N GLY A 232 2.81 19.40 10.07
CA GLY A 232 2.17 18.51 11.04
C GLY A 232 2.24 17.04 10.61
N TYR A 233 1.98 16.74 9.34
CA TYR A 233 2.08 15.40 8.76
C TYR A 233 3.47 14.79 8.87
N VAL A 234 4.51 15.54 8.46
CA VAL A 234 5.88 15.05 8.53
C VAL A 234 6.32 14.86 9.99
N ALA A 235 5.92 15.77 10.89
CA ALA A 235 6.13 15.58 12.31
C ALA A 235 5.42 14.34 12.87
N ALA A 236 4.16 14.10 12.49
CA ALA A 236 3.39 12.96 12.98
C ALA A 236 4.03 11.63 12.56
N ILE A 237 4.45 11.51 11.29
CA ILE A 237 5.18 10.34 10.78
C ILE A 237 6.53 10.18 11.48
N GLY A 238 7.22 11.29 11.73
CA GLY A 238 8.48 11.31 12.48
C GLY A 238 8.31 11.21 14.00
N HIS A 239 7.09 10.95 14.48
CA HIS A 239 6.72 10.89 15.91
C HIS A 239 7.20 12.08 16.74
N GLN A 240 7.22 13.28 16.16
CA GLN A 240 7.65 14.49 16.87
C GLN A 240 6.54 15.01 17.79
N PRO A 241 6.84 15.37 19.05
CA PRO A 241 5.86 15.91 19.99
C PRO A 241 5.14 17.18 19.51
N LYS A 242 5.75 17.95 18.59
CA LYS A 242 5.20 19.19 18.03
C LYS A 242 4.15 18.97 16.93
N ALA A 243 3.88 17.72 16.50
CA ALA A 243 3.00 17.41 15.37
C ALA A 243 1.63 18.08 15.47
N LEU A 244 0.92 17.90 16.60
CA LEU A 244 -0.42 18.46 16.80
C LEU A 244 -0.40 19.99 16.83
N LYS A 245 0.62 20.61 17.45
CA LYS A 245 0.79 22.07 17.47
C LYS A 245 0.95 22.64 16.05
N TRP A 246 1.63 21.92 15.15
CA TRP A 246 1.76 22.33 13.75
C TRP A 246 0.48 22.12 12.95
N TYR A 247 -0.27 21.04 13.20
CA TYR A 247 -1.61 20.89 12.63
C TYR A 247 -2.57 22.01 13.08
N GLU A 248 -2.50 22.46 14.33
CA GLU A 248 -3.33 23.56 14.85
C GLU A 248 -3.07 24.87 14.10
N LYS A 249 -1.81 25.17 13.74
CA LYS A 249 -1.45 26.36 12.92
C LYS A 249 -2.08 26.35 11.51
N ALA A 250 -2.46 25.18 10.99
CA ALA A 250 -3.14 25.07 9.70
C ALA A 250 -4.58 25.64 9.75
N GLY A 251 -5.23 25.58 10.92
CA GLY A 251 -6.60 26.05 11.13
C GLY A 251 -7.65 25.15 10.47
N LYS A 252 -8.80 25.74 10.09
CA LYS A 252 -9.97 25.00 9.55
C LYS A 252 -9.72 24.29 8.20
N THR A 253 -8.70 24.72 7.45
CA THR A 253 -8.36 24.20 6.11
C THR A 253 -7.15 23.25 6.15
N VAL A 254 -6.86 22.66 7.31
CA VAL A 254 -5.78 21.68 7.53
C VAL A 254 -5.77 20.58 6.46
N CYS A 255 -4.60 20.36 5.85
CA CYS A 255 -4.41 19.37 4.78
C CYS A 255 -5.25 19.62 3.51
N VAL A 256 -5.95 20.76 3.40
CA VAL A 256 -6.73 21.16 2.22
C VAL A 256 -6.05 22.35 1.56
N GLY A 257 -6.29 22.53 0.26
CA GLY A 257 -5.80 23.67 -0.51
C GLY A 257 -4.93 23.26 -1.70
N PRO A 258 -4.47 24.26 -2.48
CA PRO A 258 -3.84 24.02 -3.77
C PRO A 258 -2.53 23.23 -3.64
N TYR A 259 -1.84 23.29 -2.50
CA TYR A 259 -0.52 22.66 -2.33
C TYR A 259 -0.56 21.35 -1.55
N SER A 260 -1.73 20.85 -1.17
CA SER A 260 -1.83 19.62 -0.39
C SER A 260 -1.52 18.39 -1.25
N ALA A 261 -0.53 17.61 -0.82
CA ALA A 261 -0.27 16.28 -1.36
C ALA A 261 -0.87 15.23 -0.42
N LEU A 262 -1.63 14.27 -0.97
CA LEU A 262 -2.23 13.16 -0.21
C LEU A 262 -3.04 13.65 1.01
N PRO A 263 -4.09 14.46 0.80
CA PRO A 263 -4.83 15.11 1.88
C PRO A 263 -5.45 14.11 2.88
N ASN A 264 -5.88 12.94 2.41
CA ASN A 264 -6.42 11.88 3.26
C ASN A 264 -5.36 11.34 4.22
N ASP A 265 -4.16 10.99 3.72
CA ASP A 265 -3.06 10.53 4.56
C ASP A 265 -2.68 11.60 5.60
N CYS A 266 -2.71 12.88 5.19
CA CYS A 266 -2.42 14.00 6.06
C CYS A 266 -3.37 14.11 7.26
N ILE A 267 -4.68 13.94 7.07
CA ILE A 267 -5.67 13.99 8.16
C ILE A 267 -5.72 12.67 8.96
N GLU A 268 -5.46 11.53 8.34
CA GLU A 268 -5.30 10.26 9.06
C GLU A 268 -4.14 10.33 10.06
N TRP A 269 -2.99 10.86 9.65
CA TRP A 269 -1.84 11.03 10.54
C TRP A 269 -2.04 12.10 11.62
N ARG A 270 -2.95 13.06 11.40
CA ARG A 270 -3.40 13.98 12.46
C ARG A 270 -4.15 13.23 13.56
N ALA A 271 -5.05 12.30 13.17
CA ALA A 271 -5.73 11.44 14.12
C ALA A 271 -4.74 10.48 14.82
N ARG A 272 -3.81 9.86 14.09
CA ARG A 272 -2.74 9.03 14.69
C ARG A 272 -1.89 9.80 15.70
N ALA A 273 -1.58 11.07 15.44
CA ALA A 273 -0.84 11.91 16.38
C ALA A 273 -1.61 12.16 17.69
N ALA A 274 -2.94 12.33 17.63
CA ALA A 274 -3.79 12.42 18.83
C ALA A 274 -3.89 11.07 19.55
N LEU A 275 -4.08 9.98 18.80
CA LEU A 275 -4.13 8.62 19.33
C LEU A 275 -2.83 8.25 20.08
N ARG A 276 -1.67 8.60 19.52
CA ARG A 276 -0.36 8.28 20.10
C ARG A 276 -0.13 8.90 21.48
N ILE A 277 -0.69 10.08 21.74
CA ILE A 277 -0.65 10.74 23.06
C ILE A 277 -1.91 10.47 23.89
N GLN A 278 -2.81 9.62 23.39
CA GLN A 278 -4.08 9.24 24.03
C GLN A 278 -5.00 10.45 24.33
N ASP A 279 -4.97 11.48 23.47
CA ASP A 279 -5.92 12.60 23.54
C ASP A 279 -7.25 12.18 22.87
N TRP A 280 -8.07 11.45 23.62
CA TRP A 280 -9.32 10.86 23.16
C TRP A 280 -10.32 11.91 22.65
N LYS A 281 -10.36 13.10 23.27
CA LYS A 281 -11.23 14.20 22.84
C LYS A 281 -10.80 14.72 21.46
N LYS A 282 -9.51 15.01 21.26
CA LYS A 282 -9.00 15.42 19.94
C LYS A 282 -9.15 14.31 18.90
N LEU A 283 -8.91 13.05 19.28
CA LEU A 283 -9.05 11.91 18.37
C LEU A 283 -10.49 11.80 17.83
N ASN A 284 -11.50 11.79 18.71
CA ASN A 284 -12.91 11.76 18.30
C ASN A 284 -13.24 12.96 17.40
N HIS A 285 -12.82 14.17 17.78
CA HIS A 285 -13.03 15.36 16.98
C HIS A 285 -12.40 15.24 15.58
N PHE A 286 -11.15 14.82 15.48
CA PHE A 286 -10.45 14.69 14.20
C PHE A 286 -11.07 13.62 13.30
N ILE A 287 -11.48 12.48 13.84
CA ILE A 287 -12.16 11.45 13.05
C ILE A 287 -13.54 11.93 12.60
N SER A 288 -14.28 12.66 13.46
CA SER A 288 -15.59 13.21 13.10
C SER A 288 -15.52 14.24 11.95
N ALA A 289 -14.37 14.90 11.78
CA ALA A 289 -14.11 15.87 10.71
C ALA A 289 -13.54 15.25 9.42
N MET A 290 -13.27 13.94 9.37
CA MET A 290 -12.81 13.26 8.16
C MET A 290 -13.93 13.16 7.11
N PRO A 291 -13.59 13.08 5.80
CA PRO A 291 -14.56 12.68 4.78
C PRO A 291 -15.26 11.37 5.14
N ALA A 292 -16.54 11.23 4.82
CA ALA A 292 -17.36 10.07 5.22
C ALA A 292 -16.75 8.73 4.75
N THR A 293 -16.14 8.70 3.56
CA THR A 293 -15.44 7.52 3.00
C THR A 293 -14.20 7.12 3.78
N LEU A 294 -13.56 8.08 4.45
CA LEU A 294 -12.40 7.84 5.29
C LEU A 294 -12.83 7.42 6.70
N ALA A 295 -13.77 8.16 7.29
CA ALA A 295 -14.32 7.87 8.62
C ALA A 295 -15.03 6.50 8.70
N SER A 296 -15.49 5.96 7.56
CA SER A 296 -16.14 4.65 7.47
C SER A 296 -15.18 3.47 7.43
N LYS A 297 -13.87 3.68 7.25
CA LYS A 297 -12.89 2.59 7.33
C LYS A 297 -12.90 1.95 8.72
N GLU A 298 -12.60 0.65 8.78
CA GLU A 298 -12.68 -0.15 10.02
C GLU A 298 -11.83 0.43 11.15
N ASN A 299 -10.58 0.82 10.85
CA ASN A 299 -9.66 1.40 11.82
C ASN A 299 -10.26 2.67 12.46
N TRP A 300 -10.85 3.57 11.66
CA TRP A 300 -11.42 4.81 12.16
C TRP A 300 -12.77 4.63 12.86
N ARG A 301 -13.59 3.65 12.45
CA ARG A 301 -14.77 3.24 13.22
C ARG A 301 -14.36 2.75 14.61
N TYR A 302 -13.35 1.87 14.68
CA TYR A 302 -12.85 1.33 15.93
C TYR A 302 -12.27 2.42 16.85
N TRP A 303 -11.35 3.24 16.33
CA TRP A 303 -10.69 4.25 17.15
C TRP A 303 -11.61 5.38 17.58
N ARG A 304 -12.63 5.73 16.78
CA ARG A 304 -13.67 6.67 17.20
C ARG A 304 -14.53 6.07 18.31
N ALA A 305 -14.90 4.80 18.20
CA ALA A 305 -15.63 4.10 19.25
C ALA A 305 -14.83 4.05 20.56
N ARG A 306 -13.55 3.66 20.51
CA ARG A 306 -12.65 3.72 21.67
C ARG A 306 -12.58 5.13 22.26
N ALA A 307 -12.36 6.16 21.44
CA ALA A 307 -12.33 7.55 21.91
C ALA A 307 -13.64 7.99 22.60
N LEU A 308 -14.80 7.56 22.11
CA LEU A 308 -16.10 7.80 22.74
C LEU A 308 -16.22 7.06 24.08
N ALA A 309 -15.83 5.79 24.14
CA ALA A 309 -15.85 4.99 25.35
C ALA A 309 -14.98 5.61 26.46
N GLU A 310 -13.73 5.99 26.14
CA GLU A 310 -12.78 6.62 27.05
C GLU A 310 -13.21 8.02 27.51
N THR A 311 -14.17 8.64 26.82
CA THR A 311 -14.76 9.92 27.20
C THR A 311 -16.16 9.79 27.80
N GLY A 312 -16.57 8.58 28.19
CA GLY A 312 -17.83 8.31 28.90
C GLY A 312 -19.05 8.01 28.02
N HIS A 313 -18.91 8.00 26.69
CA HIS A 313 -20.02 7.84 25.73
C HIS A 313 -20.17 6.37 25.28
N GLN A 314 -20.31 5.44 26.24
CA GLN A 314 -20.30 4.00 25.98
C GLN A 314 -21.39 3.52 25.02
N LEU A 315 -22.61 4.05 25.12
CA LEU A 315 -23.72 3.68 24.23
C LEU A 315 -23.45 4.10 22.78
N GLU A 316 -22.80 5.24 22.57
CA GLU A 316 -22.41 5.69 21.23
C GLU A 316 -21.24 4.87 20.68
N ALA A 317 -20.25 4.54 21.52
CA ALA A 317 -19.13 3.68 21.15
C ALA A 317 -19.60 2.34 20.58
N LYS A 318 -20.55 1.69 21.26
CA LYS A 318 -21.15 0.42 20.80
C LYS A 318 -21.71 0.51 19.38
N LYS A 319 -22.38 1.61 19.01
CA LYS A 319 -22.94 1.81 17.66
C LYS A 319 -21.86 1.85 16.57
N TYR A 320 -20.65 2.31 16.89
CA TYR A 320 -19.54 2.34 15.94
C TYR A 320 -18.85 0.99 15.81
N TRP A 321 -18.62 0.27 16.92
CA TRP A 321 -18.08 -1.09 16.89
C TRP A 321 -19.00 -2.06 16.15
N GLN A 322 -20.32 -1.99 16.36
CA GLN A 322 -21.30 -2.83 15.66
C GLN A 322 -21.32 -2.62 14.13
N LYS A 323 -20.81 -1.50 13.63
CA LYS A 323 -20.73 -1.21 12.20
C LYS A 323 -19.47 -1.77 11.55
N ILE A 324 -18.53 -2.37 12.29
CA ILE A 324 -17.36 -3.01 11.67
C ILE A 324 -17.83 -4.33 11.03
N PRO A 325 -17.66 -4.50 9.70
CA PRO A 325 -18.41 -5.48 8.93
C PRO A 325 -17.93 -6.92 9.14
N SER A 326 -16.66 -7.13 9.45
CA SER A 326 -16.09 -8.47 9.55
C SER A 326 -15.29 -8.62 10.83
N VAL A 327 -15.60 -9.66 11.61
CA VAL A 327 -14.82 -10.07 12.79
C VAL A 327 -13.48 -10.74 12.43
N ARG A 328 -13.27 -11.08 11.14
CA ARG A 328 -12.04 -11.74 10.68
C ARG A 328 -10.85 -10.78 10.59
N THR A 329 -11.10 -9.47 10.50
CA THR A 329 -10.03 -8.46 10.43
C THR A 329 -9.50 -8.12 11.83
N PHE A 330 -8.29 -7.57 11.89
CA PHE A 330 -7.69 -7.09 13.15
C PHE A 330 -8.65 -6.18 13.96
N TYR A 331 -9.24 -5.19 13.30
CA TYR A 331 -10.18 -4.27 13.95
C TYR A 331 -11.54 -4.91 14.23
N GLY A 332 -11.96 -5.88 13.43
CA GLY A 332 -13.11 -6.73 13.70
C GLY A 332 -12.99 -7.48 15.01
N LYS A 333 -11.86 -8.13 15.24
CA LYS A 333 -11.57 -8.87 16.48
C LYS A 333 -11.61 -7.95 17.70
N LEU A 334 -10.93 -6.81 17.60
CA LEU A 334 -10.94 -5.80 18.67
C LEU A 334 -12.33 -5.24 18.97
N ALA A 335 -13.13 -4.99 17.94
CA ALA A 335 -14.50 -4.51 18.11
C ALA A 335 -15.41 -5.57 18.73
N ALA A 336 -15.26 -6.83 18.35
CA ALA A 336 -16.01 -7.94 18.95
C ALA A 336 -15.69 -8.09 20.43
N GLU A 337 -14.41 -8.04 20.81
CA GLU A 337 -14.02 -8.09 22.22
C GLU A 337 -14.56 -6.89 23.01
N ALA A 338 -14.47 -5.67 22.47
CA ALA A 338 -15.04 -4.48 23.10
C ALA A 338 -16.57 -4.55 23.28
N LEU A 339 -17.26 -5.37 22.47
CA LEU A 339 -18.68 -5.64 22.58
C LEU A 339 -19.02 -6.84 23.49
N GLY A 340 -18.01 -7.51 24.06
CA GLY A 340 -18.19 -8.75 24.84
C GLY A 340 -18.65 -9.94 23.99
N LYS A 341 -18.34 -9.92 22.68
CA LYS A 341 -18.67 -10.99 21.73
C LYS A 341 -17.44 -11.86 21.44
N PRO A 342 -17.64 -13.12 21.03
CA PRO A 342 -16.56 -13.92 20.45
C PRO A 342 -15.92 -13.18 19.27
N PHE A 343 -14.60 -13.16 19.22
CA PHE A 343 -13.82 -12.54 18.13
C PHE A 343 -13.44 -13.55 17.02
N TYR A 344 -14.24 -14.60 16.90
CA TYR A 344 -14.20 -15.60 15.82
C TYR A 344 -15.46 -15.47 14.97
N TYR A 345 -15.36 -15.88 13.71
CA TYR A 345 -16.50 -15.83 12.81
C TYR A 345 -17.56 -16.87 13.19
N SER A 346 -18.80 -16.43 13.42
CA SER A 346 -19.89 -17.27 13.95
C SER A 346 -21.20 -17.15 13.17
N SER A 347 -21.17 -16.85 11.87
CA SER A 347 -22.40 -16.83 11.05
C SER A 347 -22.92 -18.24 10.78
N ASN A 348 -24.24 -18.38 10.69
CA ASN A 348 -24.90 -19.62 10.28
C ASN A 348 -25.12 -19.69 8.75
N GLU A 349 -24.86 -18.61 7.99
CA GLU A 349 -24.93 -18.65 6.52
C GLU A 349 -23.83 -19.58 5.97
N THR A 350 -24.22 -20.67 5.34
CA THR A 350 -23.30 -21.61 4.67
C THR A 350 -23.44 -21.49 3.15
N VAL A 351 -22.42 -21.98 2.47
CA VAL A 351 -22.43 -22.21 1.02
C VAL A 351 -21.68 -23.49 0.77
N GLU A 352 -22.17 -24.29 -0.17
CA GLU A 352 -21.57 -25.56 -0.55
C GLU A 352 -21.22 -25.54 -2.02
N ALA A 353 -20.19 -26.27 -2.38
CA ALA A 353 -19.81 -26.52 -3.76
C ALA A 353 -20.14 -27.98 -4.07
N THR A 354 -20.85 -28.22 -5.16
CA THR A 354 -21.11 -29.59 -5.62
C THR A 354 -19.87 -30.18 -6.26
N GLN A 355 -19.74 -31.51 -6.27
CA GLN A 355 -18.61 -32.16 -6.92
C GLN A 355 -18.56 -31.82 -8.42
N GLU A 356 -19.71 -31.72 -9.09
CA GLU A 356 -19.74 -31.31 -10.51
C GLU A 356 -19.20 -29.88 -10.71
N ALA A 357 -19.45 -28.98 -9.76
CA ALA A 357 -18.91 -27.62 -9.82
C ALA A 357 -17.39 -27.61 -9.65
N ILE A 358 -16.85 -28.43 -8.74
CA ILE A 358 -15.39 -28.62 -8.54
C ILE A 358 -14.78 -29.21 -9.81
N ASP A 359 -15.35 -30.30 -10.32
CA ASP A 359 -14.86 -30.99 -11.52
C ASP A 359 -14.90 -30.08 -12.75
N SER A 360 -15.89 -29.18 -12.84
CA SER A 360 -15.99 -28.21 -13.94
C SER A 360 -14.78 -27.26 -14.00
N MET A 361 -14.05 -27.06 -12.91
CA MET A 361 -12.82 -26.25 -12.91
C MET A 361 -11.72 -26.86 -13.78
N ASN A 362 -11.70 -28.19 -13.94
CA ASN A 362 -10.78 -28.89 -14.84
C ASN A 362 -11.02 -28.57 -16.33
N THR A 363 -12.17 -27.99 -16.69
CA THR A 363 -12.47 -27.60 -18.07
C THR A 363 -12.42 -26.08 -18.28
N ASN A 364 -12.15 -25.30 -17.24
CA ASN A 364 -12.04 -23.84 -17.35
C ASN A 364 -10.68 -23.45 -17.98
N PRO A 365 -10.65 -22.90 -19.21
CA PRO A 365 -9.40 -22.65 -19.93
C PRO A 365 -8.51 -21.62 -19.23
N ALA A 366 -9.08 -20.65 -18.52
CA ALA A 366 -8.31 -19.64 -17.80
C ALA A 366 -7.67 -20.23 -16.53
N LEU A 367 -8.36 -21.09 -15.78
CA LEU A 367 -7.77 -21.78 -14.63
C LEU A 367 -6.66 -22.75 -15.06
N LEU A 368 -6.87 -23.49 -16.15
CA LEU A 368 -5.83 -24.37 -16.71
C LEU A 368 -4.58 -23.59 -17.15
N ARG A 369 -4.75 -22.42 -17.79
CA ARG A 369 -3.62 -21.54 -18.11
C ARG A 369 -2.94 -21.00 -16.85
N ALA A 370 -3.72 -20.62 -15.84
CA ALA A 370 -3.16 -20.17 -14.56
C ALA A 370 -2.28 -21.24 -13.92
N LYS A 371 -2.79 -22.48 -13.84
CA LYS A 371 -2.04 -23.66 -13.36
C LYS A 371 -0.76 -23.91 -14.15
N ALA A 372 -0.82 -23.81 -15.48
CA ALA A 372 0.37 -23.94 -16.33
C ALA A 372 1.41 -22.85 -16.02
N PHE A 373 0.99 -21.60 -15.83
CA PHE A 373 1.89 -20.52 -15.44
C PHE A 373 2.54 -20.75 -14.08
N TYR A 374 1.81 -21.22 -13.07
CA TYR A 374 2.38 -21.53 -11.75
C TYR A 374 3.43 -22.64 -11.82
N ARG A 375 3.21 -23.68 -12.64
CA ARG A 375 4.21 -24.75 -12.88
C ARG A 375 5.51 -24.24 -13.50
N MET A 376 5.47 -23.11 -14.21
CA MET A 376 6.66 -22.45 -14.78
C MET A 376 7.24 -21.36 -13.87
N GLY A 377 6.71 -21.15 -12.66
CA GLY A 377 7.11 -20.06 -11.77
C GLY A 377 6.62 -18.67 -12.21
N LEU A 378 5.74 -18.58 -13.21
CA LEU A 378 5.21 -17.33 -13.75
C LEU A 378 3.95 -16.89 -12.97
N PHE A 379 4.10 -16.63 -11.67
CA PHE A 379 2.98 -16.34 -10.76
C PHE A 379 2.18 -15.08 -11.15
N VAL A 380 2.81 -14.06 -11.73
CA VAL A 380 2.12 -12.82 -12.13
C VAL A 380 1.12 -13.11 -13.26
N GLU A 381 1.55 -13.83 -14.28
CA GLU A 381 0.72 -14.29 -15.39
C GLU A 381 -0.38 -15.22 -14.90
N GLY A 382 -0.03 -16.20 -14.06
CA GLY A 382 -1.00 -17.13 -13.48
C GLY A 382 -2.08 -16.42 -12.67
N ASN A 383 -1.70 -15.44 -11.84
CA ASN A 383 -2.64 -14.65 -11.05
C ASN A 383 -3.63 -13.87 -11.92
N ARG A 384 -3.19 -13.35 -13.06
CA ARG A 384 -4.07 -12.61 -13.99
C ARG A 384 -5.11 -13.53 -14.62
N GLU A 385 -4.71 -14.70 -15.09
CA GLU A 385 -5.64 -15.71 -15.62
C GLU A 385 -6.61 -16.23 -14.56
N TRP A 386 -6.11 -16.50 -13.35
CA TRP A 386 -6.93 -16.94 -12.23
C TRP A 386 -8.01 -15.92 -11.89
N GLN A 387 -7.61 -14.67 -11.66
CA GLN A 387 -8.54 -13.60 -11.31
C GLN A 387 -9.52 -13.31 -12.45
N TRP A 388 -9.10 -13.42 -13.71
CA TRP A 388 -10.00 -13.35 -14.85
C TRP A 388 -11.05 -14.45 -14.79
N ALA A 389 -10.66 -15.69 -14.55
CA ALA A 389 -11.56 -16.84 -14.48
C ALA A 389 -12.65 -16.65 -13.41
N ILE A 390 -12.26 -16.21 -12.22
CA ILE A 390 -13.16 -16.16 -11.05
C ILE A 390 -13.99 -14.87 -10.92
N ARG A 391 -13.72 -13.84 -11.75
CA ARG A 391 -14.24 -12.47 -11.53
C ARG A 391 -15.76 -12.34 -11.44
N SER A 392 -16.49 -13.24 -12.09
CA SER A 392 -17.96 -13.24 -12.15
C SER A 392 -18.55 -14.53 -11.57
N MET A 393 -17.75 -15.34 -10.88
CA MET A 393 -18.24 -16.55 -10.25
C MET A 393 -19.07 -16.19 -9.00
N PRO A 394 -20.26 -16.79 -8.83
CA PRO A 394 -20.99 -16.73 -7.57
C PRO A 394 -20.26 -17.50 -6.47
N ALA A 395 -20.74 -17.37 -5.23
CA ALA A 395 -20.05 -17.88 -4.04
C ALA A 395 -19.81 -19.40 -4.04
N ASP A 396 -20.78 -20.19 -4.51
CA ASP A 396 -20.68 -21.64 -4.70
C ASP A 396 -19.57 -22.02 -5.68
N LYS A 397 -19.47 -21.32 -6.82
CA LYS A 397 -18.40 -21.54 -7.81
C LYS A 397 -17.05 -21.02 -7.36
N LEU A 398 -17.01 -19.95 -6.57
CA LEU A 398 -15.77 -19.48 -5.94
C LEU A 398 -15.27 -20.51 -4.91
N LEU A 399 -16.18 -21.12 -4.13
CA LEU A 399 -15.84 -22.19 -3.21
C LEU A 399 -15.33 -23.42 -3.97
N ALA A 400 -16.01 -23.83 -5.05
CA ALA A 400 -15.57 -24.91 -5.91
C ALA A 400 -14.16 -24.66 -6.49
N ALA A 401 -13.89 -23.44 -6.97
CA ALA A 401 -12.56 -23.05 -7.45
C ALA A 401 -11.50 -23.06 -6.33
N ALA A 402 -11.87 -22.75 -5.09
CA ALA A 402 -10.95 -22.80 -3.95
C ALA A 402 -10.62 -24.24 -3.52
N GLN A 403 -11.61 -25.13 -3.51
CA GLN A 403 -11.42 -26.56 -3.23
C GLN A 403 -10.63 -27.24 -4.34
N TRP A 404 -10.99 -27.01 -5.61
CA TRP A 404 -10.18 -27.48 -6.75
C TRP A 404 -8.72 -26.99 -6.67
N ALA A 405 -8.49 -25.74 -6.27
CA ALA A 405 -7.13 -25.23 -6.06
C ALA A 405 -6.39 -25.99 -4.94
N GLN A 406 -7.09 -26.43 -3.90
CA GLN A 406 -6.52 -27.21 -2.81
C GLN A 406 -6.11 -28.60 -3.32
N ASP A 407 -6.99 -29.28 -4.05
CA ASP A 407 -6.73 -30.58 -4.67
C ASP A 407 -5.52 -30.53 -5.61
N GLU A 408 -5.36 -29.41 -6.31
CA GLU A 408 -4.24 -29.14 -7.22
C GLU A 408 -2.97 -28.65 -6.52
N SER A 409 -2.93 -28.65 -5.19
CA SER A 409 -1.81 -28.15 -4.38
C SER A 409 -1.46 -26.68 -4.63
N LEU A 410 -2.42 -25.89 -5.13
CA LEU A 410 -2.32 -24.44 -5.34
C LEU A 410 -2.82 -23.68 -4.10
N LEU A 411 -2.23 -23.94 -2.93
CA LEU A 411 -2.67 -23.39 -1.63
C LEU A 411 -2.87 -21.87 -1.65
N HIS A 412 -1.93 -21.14 -2.25
CA HIS A 412 -2.01 -19.68 -2.40
C HIS A 412 -3.26 -19.20 -3.16
N ARG A 413 -3.80 -20.00 -4.09
CA ARG A 413 -5.06 -19.73 -4.80
C ARG A 413 -6.28 -20.23 -4.05
N SER A 414 -6.18 -21.39 -3.40
CA SER A 414 -7.22 -21.92 -2.52
C SER A 414 -7.59 -20.88 -1.46
N VAL A 415 -6.61 -20.48 -0.64
CA VAL A 415 -6.80 -19.49 0.43
C VAL A 415 -7.29 -18.15 -0.13
N ASN A 416 -6.69 -17.66 -1.23
CA ASN A 416 -7.08 -16.36 -1.79
C ASN A 416 -8.53 -16.34 -2.29
N THR A 417 -9.01 -17.44 -2.86
CA THR A 417 -10.37 -17.54 -3.39
C THR A 417 -11.38 -17.80 -2.27
N ALA A 418 -11.04 -18.69 -1.31
CA ALA A 418 -11.85 -18.96 -0.13
C ALA A 418 -12.10 -17.71 0.72
N ILE A 419 -11.11 -16.82 0.88
CA ILE A 419 -11.30 -15.55 1.62
C ILE A 419 -12.46 -14.74 1.07
N LYS A 420 -12.63 -14.68 -0.27
CA LYS A 420 -13.73 -13.92 -0.90
C LYS A 420 -15.09 -14.49 -0.53
N VAL A 421 -15.19 -15.81 -0.43
CA VAL A 421 -16.41 -16.50 0.00
C VAL A 421 -16.65 -16.28 1.49
N ALA A 422 -15.58 -16.31 2.30
CA ALA A 422 -15.62 -16.10 3.74
C ALA A 422 -15.94 -14.67 4.20
N GLU A 423 -16.05 -13.71 3.27
CA GLU A 423 -16.59 -12.36 3.53
C GLU A 423 -18.06 -12.42 3.96
N ARG A 424 -18.80 -13.44 3.51
CA ARG A 424 -20.23 -13.60 3.80
C ARG A 424 -20.59 -14.96 4.41
N TYR A 425 -19.90 -16.02 4.01
CA TYR A 425 -20.29 -17.38 4.39
C TYR A 425 -19.34 -17.97 5.44
N ARG A 426 -19.88 -18.87 6.27
CA ARG A 426 -19.08 -19.77 7.09
C ARG A 426 -18.45 -20.81 6.17
N LEU A 427 -17.14 -20.99 6.31
CA LEU A 427 -16.37 -22.02 5.61
C LEU A 427 -15.63 -22.85 6.64
N GLU A 428 -15.23 -24.05 6.23
CA GLU A 428 -14.29 -24.87 6.97
C GLU A 428 -12.99 -24.11 7.24
N HIS A 429 -12.50 -24.23 8.47
CA HIS A 429 -11.37 -23.44 8.95
C HIS A 429 -10.09 -23.74 8.16
N ASP A 430 -9.85 -25.01 7.86
CA ASP A 430 -8.62 -25.49 7.20
C ASP A 430 -8.50 -25.01 5.75
N LEU A 431 -9.61 -24.67 5.10
CA LEU A 431 -9.59 -24.04 3.77
C LEU A 431 -9.05 -22.60 3.80
N LEU A 432 -9.27 -21.89 4.92
CA LEU A 432 -8.84 -20.50 5.11
C LEU A 432 -7.46 -20.38 5.76
N TYR A 433 -7.13 -21.36 6.61
CA TYR A 433 -5.93 -21.42 7.43
C TYR A 433 -5.31 -22.83 7.38
N PRO A 434 -4.84 -23.28 6.20
CA PRO A 434 -4.18 -24.58 6.08
C PRO A 434 -2.86 -24.59 6.85
N ARG A 435 -2.45 -25.79 7.26
CA ARG A 435 -1.20 -26.06 8.00
C ARG A 435 -0.22 -26.93 7.20
N PRO A 436 0.34 -26.45 6.06
CA PRO A 436 1.39 -27.19 5.38
C PRO A 436 2.69 -27.20 6.20
N PHE A 437 3.58 -28.17 5.94
CA PHE A 437 4.91 -28.27 6.58
C PHE A 437 4.86 -28.32 8.11
N GLU A 438 3.86 -29.04 8.65
CA GLU A 438 3.59 -29.05 10.09
C GLU A 438 4.75 -29.63 10.89
N ASP A 439 5.34 -30.73 10.43
CA ASP A 439 6.49 -31.36 11.09
C ASP A 439 7.68 -30.38 11.21
N GLU A 440 8.05 -29.72 10.11
CA GLU A 440 9.17 -28.77 10.11
C GLU A 440 8.85 -27.51 10.94
N ILE A 441 7.63 -26.98 10.82
CA ILE A 441 7.23 -25.77 11.56
C ILE A 441 7.21 -26.05 13.06
N GLU A 442 6.62 -27.15 13.51
CA GLU A 442 6.57 -27.51 14.94
C GLU A 442 7.99 -27.75 15.48
N GLN A 443 8.80 -28.56 14.81
CA GLN A 443 10.17 -28.85 15.21
C GLN A 443 11.01 -27.58 15.39
N TYR A 444 11.00 -26.70 14.40
CA TYR A 444 11.82 -25.49 14.42
C TYR A 444 11.25 -24.38 15.31
N SER A 445 9.93 -24.34 15.49
CA SER A 445 9.29 -23.44 16.46
C SER A 445 9.63 -23.85 17.89
N GLU A 446 9.57 -25.15 18.21
CA GLU A 446 9.96 -25.70 19.50
C GLU A 446 11.44 -25.44 19.79
N LYS A 447 12.32 -25.74 18.83
CA LYS A 447 13.77 -25.48 18.94
C LYS A 447 14.05 -23.99 19.20
N ALA A 448 13.35 -23.10 18.51
CA ALA A 448 13.43 -21.66 18.72
C ALA A 448 12.58 -21.17 19.91
N LYS A 449 11.89 -22.05 20.64
CA LYS A 449 10.99 -21.74 21.78
C LYS A 449 9.89 -20.72 21.47
N ILE A 450 9.49 -20.56 20.21
CA ILE A 450 8.45 -19.62 19.77
C ILE A 450 7.16 -20.36 19.48
N ASP A 451 6.04 -19.64 19.49
CA ASP A 451 4.73 -20.20 19.17
C ASP A 451 4.61 -20.54 17.67
N ALA A 452 4.34 -21.80 17.34
CA ALA A 452 4.13 -22.26 15.97
C ALA A 452 2.98 -21.53 15.26
N ASN A 453 1.93 -21.12 15.98
CA ASN A 453 0.81 -20.36 15.41
C ASN A 453 1.27 -18.97 14.92
N TRP A 454 2.24 -18.37 15.60
CA TRP A 454 2.83 -17.11 15.16
C TRP A 454 3.66 -17.30 13.88
N VAL A 455 4.40 -18.41 13.78
CA VAL A 455 5.14 -18.79 12.57
C VAL A 455 4.19 -18.99 11.39
N TYR A 456 3.09 -19.72 11.57
CA TYR A 456 2.04 -19.85 10.53
C TYR A 456 1.42 -18.50 10.16
N GLY A 457 1.09 -17.67 11.16
CA GLY A 457 0.51 -16.36 10.93
C GLY A 457 1.41 -15.44 10.10
N LEU A 458 2.72 -15.52 10.35
CA LEU A 458 3.76 -14.81 9.61
C LEU A 458 3.94 -15.39 8.21
N MET A 459 4.15 -16.70 8.08
CA MET A 459 4.39 -17.39 6.80
C MET A 459 3.22 -17.21 5.83
N ARG A 460 1.97 -17.28 6.35
CA ARG A 460 0.77 -16.94 5.59
C ARG A 460 0.87 -15.53 5.03
N GLN A 461 1.25 -14.55 5.85
CA GLN A 461 1.35 -13.15 5.44
C GLN A 461 2.48 -12.91 4.42
N GLU A 462 3.62 -13.58 4.57
CA GLU A 462 4.82 -13.42 3.74
C GLU A 462 4.67 -14.04 2.34
N SER A 463 4.34 -15.33 2.28
CA SER A 463 4.41 -16.09 1.02
C SER A 463 3.09 -16.74 0.61
N ARG A 464 2.09 -16.77 1.50
CA ARG A 464 0.91 -17.65 1.35
C ARG A 464 1.33 -19.11 1.07
N PHE A 465 2.40 -19.55 1.74
CA PHE A 465 2.98 -20.90 1.66
C PHE A 465 3.62 -21.26 0.32
N ILE A 466 3.99 -20.28 -0.50
CA ILE A 466 4.74 -20.52 -1.75
C ILE A 466 6.22 -20.64 -1.43
N ALA A 467 6.76 -21.86 -1.44
CA ALA A 467 8.17 -22.13 -1.10
C ALA A 467 9.18 -21.46 -2.04
N VAL A 468 8.81 -21.19 -3.29
CA VAL A 468 9.66 -20.51 -4.29
C VAL A 468 9.34 -19.01 -4.42
N ALA A 469 8.66 -18.41 -3.44
CA ALA A 469 8.29 -17.00 -3.50
C ALA A 469 9.53 -16.09 -3.51
N GLN A 470 9.55 -15.11 -4.41
CA GLN A 470 10.57 -14.07 -4.44
C GLN A 470 9.91 -12.68 -4.51
N SER A 471 10.26 -11.80 -3.58
CA SER A 471 9.79 -10.41 -3.61
C SER A 471 10.57 -9.56 -4.61
N ASN A 472 10.00 -8.43 -5.02
CA ASN A 472 10.66 -7.47 -5.90
C ASN A 472 11.98 -6.89 -5.34
N VAL A 473 12.18 -6.99 -4.02
CA VAL A 473 13.41 -6.53 -3.34
C VAL A 473 14.34 -7.69 -2.97
N GLY A 474 14.01 -8.91 -3.39
CA GLY A 474 14.87 -10.09 -3.29
C GLY A 474 14.69 -10.95 -2.04
N ALA A 475 13.59 -10.80 -1.30
CA ALA A 475 13.25 -11.69 -0.17
C ALA A 475 12.81 -13.07 -0.68
N ASN A 476 13.17 -14.16 0.00
CA ASN A 476 13.04 -15.52 -0.55
C ASN A 476 12.31 -16.52 0.36
N GLY A 477 11.53 -17.38 -0.29
CA GLY A 477 10.93 -18.57 0.29
C GLY A 477 9.73 -18.32 1.20
N LEU A 478 9.38 -19.36 1.97
CA LEU A 478 8.18 -19.41 2.82
C LEU A 478 8.06 -18.23 3.79
N MET A 479 9.17 -17.87 4.43
CA MET A 479 9.25 -16.80 5.43
C MET A 479 9.90 -15.52 4.89
N GLN A 480 10.12 -15.42 3.57
CA GLN A 480 10.64 -14.23 2.88
C GLN A 480 11.93 -13.66 3.52
N ILE A 481 12.96 -14.51 3.65
CA ILE A 481 14.25 -14.12 4.22
C ILE A 481 15.06 -13.33 3.19
N MET A 482 15.58 -12.17 3.61
CA MET A 482 16.49 -11.37 2.79
C MET A 482 17.86 -12.05 2.68
N PRO A 483 18.56 -11.97 1.53
CA PRO A 483 19.86 -12.64 1.35
C PRO A 483 20.92 -12.21 2.38
N GLY A 484 20.95 -10.92 2.75
CA GLY A 484 21.83 -10.43 3.80
C GLY A 484 21.51 -11.01 5.18
N THR A 485 20.23 -11.17 5.49
CA THR A 485 19.75 -11.80 6.73
C THR A 485 20.10 -13.28 6.75
N ALA A 486 19.90 -14.02 5.65
CA ALA A 486 20.26 -15.43 5.55
C ALA A 486 21.75 -15.67 5.82
N LYS A 487 22.64 -14.86 5.23
CA LYS A 487 24.09 -14.92 5.49
C LYS A 487 24.43 -14.61 6.95
N TRP A 488 23.75 -13.64 7.55
CA TRP A 488 23.93 -13.30 8.95
C TRP A 488 23.52 -14.47 9.87
N ILE A 489 22.36 -15.10 9.61
CA ILE A 489 21.88 -16.28 10.36
C ILE A 489 22.86 -17.44 10.23
N ALA A 490 23.27 -17.79 9.00
CA ALA A 490 24.23 -18.86 8.76
C ALA A 490 25.52 -18.68 9.56
N LYS A 491 26.01 -17.43 9.67
CA LYS A 491 27.16 -17.09 10.49
C LYS A 491 26.89 -17.26 11.99
N GLN A 492 25.71 -16.87 12.49
CA GLN A 492 25.35 -17.06 13.90
C GLN A 492 25.22 -18.55 14.27
N LEU A 493 24.73 -19.36 13.34
CA LEU A 493 24.57 -20.81 13.50
C LEU A 493 25.82 -21.62 13.15
N GLU A 494 26.94 -20.95 12.84
CA GLU A 494 28.21 -21.59 12.45
C GLU A 494 28.10 -22.54 11.24
N ILE A 495 27.15 -22.28 10.34
CA ILE A 495 26.96 -23.05 9.10
C ILE A 495 27.95 -22.55 8.04
N THR A 496 29.03 -23.31 7.82
CA THR A 496 30.15 -22.91 6.95
C THR A 496 29.91 -23.16 5.46
N ASP A 497 28.98 -24.04 5.09
CA ASP A 497 28.67 -24.47 3.72
C ASP A 497 27.35 -23.88 3.19
N PHE A 498 26.90 -22.76 3.77
CA PHE A 498 25.69 -22.09 3.31
C PHE A 498 25.92 -21.38 1.97
N VAL A 499 25.13 -21.75 0.97
CA VAL A 499 25.01 -21.04 -0.31
C VAL A 499 23.62 -20.43 -0.44
N PRO A 500 23.46 -19.23 -1.05
CA PRO A 500 22.18 -18.52 -1.10
C PRO A 500 21.00 -19.34 -1.60
N GLU A 501 21.23 -20.27 -2.53
CA GLU A 501 20.20 -21.12 -3.16
C GLU A 501 19.51 -22.04 -2.16
N LYS A 502 20.20 -22.46 -1.08
CA LYS A 502 19.61 -23.29 -0.01
C LYS A 502 18.42 -22.61 0.67
N ILE A 503 18.27 -21.28 0.56
CA ILE A 503 17.13 -20.57 1.18
C ILE A 503 15.77 -20.92 0.55
N TYR A 504 15.75 -21.56 -0.62
CA TYR A 504 14.52 -22.06 -1.24
C TYR A 504 14.13 -23.46 -0.75
N GLU A 505 15.02 -24.16 -0.05
CA GLU A 505 14.70 -25.42 0.61
C GLU A 505 13.76 -25.15 1.79
N ILE A 506 12.69 -25.93 1.89
CA ILE A 506 11.62 -25.75 2.90
C ILE A 506 12.23 -25.74 4.31
N GLU A 507 13.01 -26.76 4.62
CA GLU A 507 13.63 -26.95 5.93
C GLU A 507 14.56 -25.78 6.30
N THR A 508 15.50 -25.44 5.42
CA THR A 508 16.44 -24.33 5.61
C THR A 508 15.70 -23.00 5.81
N ASN A 509 14.67 -22.72 5.02
CA ASN A 509 13.92 -21.46 5.11
C ASN A 509 13.17 -21.34 6.44
N ILE A 510 12.50 -22.42 6.88
CA ILE A 510 11.77 -22.45 8.14
C ILE A 510 12.74 -22.35 9.32
N TYR A 511 13.84 -23.10 9.30
CA TYR A 511 14.86 -23.03 10.35
C TYR A 511 15.45 -21.64 10.48
N PHE A 512 15.82 -21.00 9.35
CA PHE A 512 16.39 -19.66 9.38
C PHE A 512 15.35 -18.62 9.83
N GLY A 513 14.12 -18.70 9.32
CA GLY A 513 13.07 -17.74 9.68
C GLY A 513 12.65 -17.82 11.15
N THR A 514 12.47 -19.02 11.70
CA THR A 514 12.17 -19.22 13.12
C THR A 514 13.32 -18.75 14.03
N THR A 515 14.56 -19.06 13.65
CA THR A 515 15.77 -18.59 14.34
C THR A 515 15.85 -17.06 14.35
N TYR A 516 15.61 -16.41 13.20
CA TYR A 516 15.61 -14.96 13.12
C TYR A 516 14.46 -14.35 13.94
N LEU A 517 13.28 -14.96 13.92
CA LEU A 517 12.13 -14.50 14.70
C LEU A 517 12.41 -14.56 16.21
N ARG A 518 13.05 -15.63 16.70
CA ARG A 518 13.57 -15.73 18.06
C ARG A 518 14.56 -14.60 18.37
N SER A 519 15.55 -14.38 17.50
CA SER A 519 16.54 -13.31 17.71
C SER A 519 15.89 -11.93 17.88
N LEU A 520 14.86 -11.65 17.09
CA LEU A 520 14.09 -10.41 17.16
C LEU A 520 13.25 -10.35 18.43
N LEU A 521 12.66 -11.45 18.86
CA LEU A 521 11.88 -11.53 20.09
C LEU A 521 12.74 -11.19 21.31
N ASN A 522 13.91 -11.83 21.42
CA ASN A 522 14.88 -11.57 22.48
C ASN A 522 15.30 -10.09 22.50
N ARG A 523 15.71 -9.57 21.34
CA ARG A 523 16.15 -8.17 21.20
C ARG A 523 15.05 -7.14 21.49
N LEU A 524 13.79 -7.45 21.22
CA LEU A 524 12.69 -6.48 21.23
C LEU A 524 11.75 -6.71 22.42
N ASP A 525 12.34 -6.75 23.62
CA ASP A 525 11.64 -6.79 24.92
C ASP A 525 10.70 -8.02 25.07
N ASN A 526 11.02 -9.12 24.40
CA ASN A 526 10.16 -10.30 24.31
C ASN A 526 8.71 -9.95 23.89
N LYS A 527 8.53 -8.90 23.10
CA LYS A 527 7.22 -8.48 22.57
C LYS A 527 7.04 -8.96 21.15
N MET A 528 6.11 -9.88 20.96
CA MET A 528 5.72 -10.42 19.65
C MET A 528 5.42 -9.32 18.62
N ILE A 529 4.74 -8.24 19.04
CA ILE A 529 4.39 -7.11 18.16
C ILE A 529 5.61 -6.34 17.68
N LEU A 530 6.57 -6.08 18.58
CA LEU A 530 7.82 -5.42 18.20
C LEU A 530 8.65 -6.32 17.29
N ALA A 531 8.76 -7.61 17.63
CA ALA A 531 9.44 -8.60 16.82
C ALA A 531 8.85 -8.73 15.41
N THR A 532 7.51 -8.78 15.29
CA THR A 532 6.81 -8.81 13.99
C THR A 532 7.06 -7.53 13.19
N ALA A 533 7.04 -6.37 13.84
CA ALA A 533 7.39 -5.10 13.18
C ALA A 533 8.87 -5.06 12.75
N GLY A 534 9.76 -5.60 13.58
CA GLY A 534 11.19 -5.71 13.34
C GLY A 534 11.55 -6.71 12.23
N TYR A 535 10.75 -7.76 12.07
CA TYR A 535 10.91 -8.73 10.99
C TYR A 535 10.72 -8.06 9.63
N ASN A 536 9.62 -7.30 9.47
CA ASN A 536 9.29 -6.64 8.21
C ASN A 536 10.09 -5.34 7.97
N ALA A 537 10.31 -4.51 8.99
CA ALA A 537 10.93 -3.19 8.84
C ALA A 537 12.39 -3.11 9.31
N GLY A 538 12.92 -4.18 9.90
CA GLY A 538 14.20 -4.22 10.59
C GLY A 538 14.10 -3.80 12.07
N PRO A 539 14.87 -4.44 12.98
CA PRO A 539 14.76 -4.24 14.42
C PRO A 539 15.07 -2.80 14.87
N ASN A 540 16.05 -2.15 14.23
CA ASN A 540 16.40 -0.75 14.49
C ASN A 540 15.24 0.23 14.24
N ARG A 541 14.28 -0.10 13.36
CA ARG A 541 13.09 0.74 13.15
C ARG A 541 12.06 0.48 14.24
N ALA A 542 11.78 -0.79 14.55
CA ALA A 542 10.86 -1.18 15.61
C ALA A 542 11.26 -0.58 16.97
N SER A 543 12.53 -0.72 17.35
CA SER A 543 13.08 -0.12 18.58
C SER A 543 12.93 1.40 18.61
N ARG A 544 13.25 2.11 17.52
CA ARG A 544 13.06 3.57 17.45
C ARG A 544 11.59 4.00 17.55
N TRP A 545 10.65 3.23 16.99
CA TRP A 545 9.22 3.52 17.09
C TRP A 545 8.66 3.27 18.49
N GLN A 546 9.23 2.32 19.21
CA GLN A 546 8.93 2.06 20.63
C GLN A 546 9.47 3.20 21.49
N GLN A 547 10.76 3.53 21.39
CA GLN A 547 11.41 4.57 22.19
C GLN A 547 10.81 5.97 21.97
N SER A 548 10.22 6.21 20.79
CA SER A 548 9.51 7.47 20.52
C SER A 548 8.09 7.51 21.08
N LEU A 549 7.63 6.49 21.81
CA LEU A 549 6.35 6.53 22.51
C LEU A 549 6.45 7.50 23.71
N PRO A 550 5.41 8.31 23.98
CA PRO A 550 5.46 9.27 25.08
C PRO A 550 5.24 8.63 26.45
N GLN A 551 4.66 7.42 26.50
CA GLN A 551 4.40 6.66 27.72
C GLN A 551 4.26 5.16 27.38
N ILE A 552 4.15 4.32 28.41
CA ILE A 552 3.69 2.93 28.26
C ILE A 552 2.36 2.92 27.50
N THR A 553 2.30 2.16 26.42
CA THR A 553 1.22 2.26 25.42
C THR A 553 0.71 0.88 25.04
N GLU A 554 -0.61 0.75 24.88
CA GLU A 554 -1.25 -0.47 24.36
C GLU A 554 -0.69 -0.85 22.98
N GLY A 555 -0.46 -2.15 22.75
CA GLY A 555 0.05 -2.67 21.48
C GLY A 555 -0.75 -2.22 20.25
N ALA A 556 -2.09 -2.11 20.33
CA ALA A 556 -2.91 -1.64 19.22
C ALA A 556 -2.62 -0.18 18.83
N ILE A 557 -2.35 0.69 19.81
CA ILE A 557 -1.96 2.08 19.58
C ILE A 557 -0.57 2.14 18.93
N PHE A 558 0.37 1.32 19.41
CA PHE A 558 1.68 1.20 18.78
C PHE A 558 1.54 0.79 17.31
N ILE A 559 0.80 -0.30 17.03
CA ILE A 559 0.55 -0.80 15.68
C ILE A 559 -0.04 0.28 14.78
N GLU A 560 -1.14 0.93 15.20
CA GLU A 560 -1.81 1.94 14.36
C GLU A 560 -0.92 3.16 14.06
N THR A 561 0.07 3.43 14.92
CA THR A 561 0.96 4.57 14.79
C THR A 561 2.33 4.22 14.18
N ILE A 562 2.54 2.98 13.71
CA ILE A 562 3.72 2.60 12.90
C ILE A 562 3.78 3.47 11.63
N PRO A 563 4.88 4.20 11.35
CA PRO A 563 5.03 5.09 10.19
C PRO A 563 4.84 4.42 8.83
N PHE A 564 5.28 3.18 8.69
CA PHE A 564 5.22 2.46 7.42
C PHE A 564 3.87 1.77 7.29
N THR A 565 3.06 2.22 6.33
CA THR A 565 1.74 1.62 6.09
C THR A 565 1.82 0.12 5.79
N GLU A 566 2.84 -0.31 5.05
CA GLU A 566 3.11 -1.73 4.79
C GLU A 566 3.33 -2.51 6.09
N THR A 567 4.27 -2.07 6.93
CA THR A 567 4.56 -2.72 8.22
C THR A 567 3.37 -2.67 9.18
N ARG A 568 2.62 -1.57 9.23
CA ARG A 568 1.41 -1.45 10.04
C ARG A 568 0.38 -2.52 9.67
N ASN A 569 0.07 -2.64 8.39
CA ASN A 569 -0.88 -3.64 7.89
C ASN A 569 -0.33 -5.06 8.06
N TYR A 570 0.98 -5.25 7.87
CA TYR A 570 1.65 -6.52 8.09
C TYR A 570 1.47 -7.02 9.52
N VAL A 571 1.77 -6.20 10.53
CA VAL A 571 1.64 -6.58 11.94
C VAL A 571 0.18 -6.89 12.29
N GLN A 572 -0.77 -6.09 11.79
CA GLN A 572 -2.22 -6.34 11.97
C GLN A 572 -2.62 -7.71 11.42
N ASN A 573 -2.17 -8.04 10.21
CA ASN A 573 -2.50 -9.29 9.54
C ASN A 573 -1.83 -10.51 10.20
N VAL A 574 -0.54 -10.42 10.55
CA VAL A 574 0.18 -11.51 11.22
C VAL A 574 -0.50 -11.87 12.54
N LEU A 575 -0.84 -10.87 13.36
CA LEU A 575 -1.51 -11.10 14.63
C LEU A 575 -2.93 -11.66 14.44
N ALA A 576 -3.70 -11.13 13.49
CA ALA A 576 -5.03 -11.69 13.18
C ALA A 576 -4.95 -13.14 12.69
N ASN A 577 -3.96 -13.48 11.84
CA ASN A 577 -3.73 -14.85 11.39
C ASN A 577 -3.30 -15.78 12.53
N THR A 578 -2.37 -15.33 13.37
CA THR A 578 -1.83 -16.10 14.52
C THR A 578 -2.96 -16.62 15.40
N ILE A 579 -3.95 -15.77 15.66
CA ILE A 579 -5.11 -16.09 16.49
C ILE A 579 -6.07 -17.08 15.80
N GLU A 580 -6.20 -17.01 14.49
CA GLU A 580 -7.01 -17.98 13.75
C GLU A 580 -6.33 -19.36 13.75
N TYR A 581 -5.00 -19.42 13.58
CA TYR A 581 -4.25 -20.67 13.74
C TYR A 581 -4.39 -21.27 15.13
N ALA A 582 -4.22 -20.46 16.18
CA ALA A 582 -4.41 -20.91 17.56
C ALA A 582 -5.85 -21.42 17.82
N TYR A 583 -6.86 -20.74 17.26
CA TYR A 583 -8.26 -21.18 17.34
C TYR A 583 -8.50 -22.52 16.63
N GLY A 584 -7.94 -22.72 15.43
CA GLY A 584 -8.01 -23.99 14.71
C GLY A 584 -7.40 -25.16 15.48
N GLN A 585 -6.48 -24.88 16.41
CA GLN A 585 -5.88 -25.87 17.32
C GLN A 585 -6.66 -26.08 18.62
N GLY A 586 -7.88 -25.56 18.72
CA GLY A 586 -8.70 -25.67 19.93
C GLY A 586 -8.17 -24.84 21.10
N GLN A 587 -7.20 -23.95 20.90
CA GLN A 587 -6.73 -23.07 21.96
C GLN A 587 -7.82 -22.06 22.30
N THR A 588 -8.27 -22.08 23.55
CA THR A 588 -9.25 -21.10 24.03
C THR A 588 -8.57 -19.76 24.27
N ILE A 589 -8.76 -18.82 23.36
CA ILE A 589 -8.29 -17.44 23.54
C ILE A 589 -9.42 -16.60 24.11
N SER A 590 -9.29 -16.22 25.38
CA SER A 590 -10.31 -15.42 26.08
C SER A 590 -10.20 -13.92 25.81
N SER A 591 -9.06 -13.43 25.32
CA SER A 591 -8.84 -12.01 25.03
C SER A 591 -7.78 -11.82 23.93
N PHE A 592 -8.13 -11.02 22.91
CA PHE A 592 -7.20 -10.55 21.88
C PHE A 592 -6.19 -9.56 22.48
N HIS A 593 -6.59 -8.75 23.48
CA HIS A 593 -5.69 -7.82 24.16
C HIS A 593 -4.51 -8.49 24.86
N ARG A 594 -4.62 -9.77 25.27
CA ARG A 594 -3.48 -10.52 25.83
C ARG A 594 -2.28 -10.55 24.89
N TRP A 595 -2.53 -10.68 23.59
CA TRP A 595 -1.48 -10.73 22.55
C TRP A 595 -1.00 -9.34 22.14
N LEU A 596 -1.78 -8.30 22.44
CA LEU A 596 -1.38 -6.91 22.26
C LEU A 596 -0.41 -6.44 23.34
N GLY A 597 -0.69 -6.77 24.59
CA GLY A 597 0.08 -6.33 25.74
C GLY A 597 0.30 -4.81 25.78
N GLN A 598 1.34 -4.42 26.52
CA GLN A 598 1.82 -3.05 26.60
C GLN A 598 3.25 -2.97 26.11
N ILE A 599 3.57 -1.82 25.49
CA ILE A 599 4.88 -1.48 24.95
C ILE A 599 5.46 -0.38 25.83
N ASP A 600 6.58 -0.68 26.50
CA ASP A 600 7.30 0.27 27.33
C ASP A 600 8.35 1.02 26.50
N PRO A 601 8.29 2.37 26.39
CA PRO A 601 9.32 3.15 25.69
C PRO A 601 10.73 3.02 26.30
N GLN A 602 10.86 2.62 27.57
CA GLN A 602 12.14 2.57 28.30
C GLN A 602 12.80 1.19 28.31
N ALA A 603 12.11 0.13 27.85
CA ALA A 603 12.71 -1.20 27.77
C ALA A 603 13.89 -1.20 26.78
N ASP A 604 15.01 -1.86 27.16
CA ASP A 604 16.17 -1.96 26.28
C ASP A 604 15.85 -2.86 25.09
N THR A 605 15.85 -2.25 23.90
CA THR A 605 15.64 -2.95 22.62
C THR A 605 16.73 -2.69 21.61
N THR A 606 17.88 -2.22 22.10
CA THR A 606 19.02 -1.81 21.28
C THR A 606 20.12 -2.86 21.23
N THR A 607 20.20 -3.71 22.25
CA THR A 607 21.22 -4.75 22.39
C THR A 607 20.94 -5.93 21.46
N ASP A 608 21.93 -6.25 20.62
CA ASP A 608 21.90 -7.50 19.84
C ASP A 608 22.34 -8.65 20.76
N GLU A 609 21.43 -9.54 21.08
CA GLU A 609 21.78 -10.82 21.69
C GLU A 609 22.29 -11.79 20.61
N LYS A 610 23.29 -12.61 20.94
CA LYS A 610 23.66 -13.73 20.10
C LYS A 610 22.49 -14.73 20.09
N ILE A 611 22.22 -15.31 18.92
CA ILE A 611 21.23 -16.38 18.73
C ILE A 611 21.64 -17.61 19.53
#